data_AF-A0A817IVP1-F1
#
_entry.id   AF-A0A817IVP1-F1
#
_cell.length_a   1.000
_cell.length_b   1.000
_cell.length_c   1.000
_cell.angle_alpha   90.00
_cell.angle_beta   90.00
_cell.angle_gamma   90.00
#
_symmetry.space_group_name_H-M   'P 1'
#
loop_
_entity.id
_entity.type
_entity.pdbx_description
1 polymer ?
#
loop_
_entity_poly.entity_id
_entity_poly.type
_entity_poly.pdbx_seq_one_letter_code
_entity_poly.pdbx_strand_id
1 'polypeptide(L)'
;MIITGGASSGFLVYSYLLTDPNDAILIPSPYYTMIVHHISVFTENQSVRCSLLEQDTGKFYFSVEIFEREYNEALANGLRSRMIIFINLHNPLGDVYDEMMIQPVLEFAAKKQLHVVIDEIYSLSLFANEKLFESVLNFSIVDSERTHVLWSFSKDFTLSGAHVGIMYVGTSELCSVASEFNFLLTPSRHIQAILTSLLADRTWLRSYIELNRL
;
A
#
# COMPACT_ATOMS: atom_id res chain seq x y z
N MET A 1 7.70 12.23 0.42
CA MET A 1 8.23 10.85 0.38
C MET A 1 9.21 10.66 1.52
N ILE A 2 9.20 9.49 2.17
CA ILE A 2 10.01 9.15 3.34
C ILE A 2 10.63 7.78 3.11
N ILE A 3 11.90 7.61 3.49
CA ILE A 3 12.60 6.32 3.44
C ILE A 3 12.35 5.58 4.75
N THR A 4 11.76 4.39 4.68
CA THR A 4 11.40 3.57 5.83
C THR A 4 12.26 2.31 5.89
N GLY A 5 12.30 1.67 7.07
CA GLY A 5 12.95 0.37 7.30
C GLY A 5 12.21 -0.79 6.63
N GLY A 6 12.01 -0.72 5.31
CA GLY A 6 11.16 -1.61 4.52
C GLY A 6 9.68 -1.26 4.58
N ALA A 7 8.88 -1.98 3.79
CA ALA A 7 7.42 -1.81 3.76
C ALA A 7 6.78 -2.05 5.14
N SER A 8 7.26 -3.05 5.90
CA SER A 8 6.78 -3.33 7.26
C SER A 8 6.83 -2.10 8.18
N SER A 9 7.94 -1.36 8.16
CA SER A 9 8.06 -0.12 8.94
C SER A 9 7.14 0.97 8.40
N GLY A 10 6.91 1.02 7.08
CA GLY A 10 5.95 1.95 6.49
C GLY A 10 4.51 1.71 6.93
N PHE A 11 4.05 0.45 7.00
CA PHE A 11 2.74 0.11 7.57
C PHE A 11 2.62 0.53 9.04
N LEU A 12 3.67 0.32 9.83
CA LEU A 12 3.71 0.75 11.22
C LEU A 12 3.59 2.28 11.34
N VAL A 13 4.30 3.02 10.48
CA VAL A 13 4.24 4.48 10.44
C VAL A 13 2.85 4.96 10.00
N TYR A 14 2.22 4.36 8.96
CA TYR A 14 0.85 4.69 8.58
C TYR A 14 -0.15 4.45 9.71
N SER A 15 -0.04 3.30 10.39
CA SER A 15 -0.89 3.00 11.53
C SER A 15 -0.74 4.06 12.62
N TYR A 16 0.49 4.41 13.00
CA TYR A 16 0.76 5.46 13.98
C TYR A 16 0.14 6.83 13.60
N LEU A 17 0.18 7.19 12.32
CA LEU A 17 -0.26 8.52 11.86
C LEU A 17 -1.76 8.64 11.69
N LEU A 18 -2.42 7.56 11.26
CA LEU A 18 -3.76 7.62 10.67
C LEU A 18 -4.84 7.01 11.56
N THR A 19 -4.44 6.33 12.64
CA THR A 19 -5.34 5.56 13.48
C THR A 19 -5.11 5.81 14.97
N ASP A 20 -6.20 5.72 15.73
CA ASP A 20 -6.25 5.68 17.18
C ASP A 20 -6.58 4.26 17.67
N PRO A 21 -6.40 3.97 18.97
CA PRO A 21 -6.96 2.76 19.57
C PRO A 21 -8.46 2.68 19.29
N ASN A 22 -8.93 1.52 18.81
CA ASN A 22 -10.31 1.23 18.39
C ASN A 22 -10.73 1.76 17.00
N ASP A 23 -9.78 2.16 16.16
CA ASP A 23 -10.05 2.42 14.76
C ASP A 23 -9.96 1.16 13.92
N ALA A 24 -10.92 1.02 13.00
CA ALA A 24 -10.98 -0.09 12.06
C ALA A 24 -10.27 0.23 10.73
N ILE A 25 -9.68 -0.81 10.14
CA ILE A 25 -9.02 -0.75 8.84
C ILE A 25 -9.70 -1.73 7.89
N LEU A 26 -10.21 -1.23 6.76
CA LEU A 26 -10.82 -2.05 5.71
C LEU A 26 -9.72 -2.65 4.82
N ILE A 27 -9.72 -3.96 4.62
CA ILE A 27 -8.72 -4.65 3.77
C ILE A 27 -9.42 -5.67 2.87
N PRO A 28 -9.26 -5.60 1.53
CA PRO A 28 -9.76 -6.62 0.62
C PRO A 28 -9.10 -7.97 0.91
N SER A 29 -9.89 -9.04 1.04
CA SER A 29 -9.38 -10.39 1.35
C SER A 29 -9.62 -11.40 0.23
N PRO A 30 -8.65 -12.29 -0.08
CA PRO A 30 -7.43 -12.59 0.69
C PRO A 30 -6.36 -11.49 0.60
N TYR A 31 -5.51 -11.35 1.62
CA TYR A 31 -4.42 -10.37 1.66
C TYR A 31 -3.19 -10.95 2.36
N TYR A 32 -2.04 -10.29 2.19
CA TYR A 32 -0.82 -10.59 2.95
C TYR A 32 -1.02 -10.35 4.46
N THR A 33 -1.13 -11.43 5.23
CA THR A 33 -1.58 -11.39 6.63
C THR A 33 -0.70 -10.55 7.57
N MET A 34 0.59 -10.36 7.24
CA MET A 34 1.49 -9.52 8.06
C MET A 34 1.12 -8.04 8.05
N ILE A 35 0.33 -7.56 7.08
CA ILE A 35 -0.21 -6.20 7.12
C ILE A 35 -0.98 -5.98 8.42
N VAL A 36 -1.81 -6.94 8.82
CA VAL A 36 -2.55 -6.88 10.09
C VAL A 36 -1.59 -6.84 11.27
N HIS A 37 -0.54 -7.66 11.29
CA HIS A 37 0.45 -7.62 12.37
C HIS A 37 1.13 -6.25 12.53
N HIS A 38 1.42 -5.55 11.42
CA HIS A 38 2.06 -4.24 11.47
C HIS A 38 1.11 -3.12 11.89
N ILE A 39 -0.14 -3.14 11.42
CA ILE A 39 -1.12 -2.09 11.74
C ILE A 39 -1.73 -2.25 13.13
N SER A 40 -1.89 -3.49 13.60
CA SER A 40 -2.49 -3.81 14.90
C SER A 40 -1.73 -3.30 16.11
N VAL A 41 -0.48 -2.85 15.93
CA VAL A 41 0.34 -2.28 17.01
C VAL A 41 -0.35 -1.08 17.65
N PHE A 42 -1.07 -0.26 16.86
CA PHE A 42 -1.78 0.93 17.36
C PHE A 42 -3.30 0.81 17.32
N THR A 43 -3.86 -0.10 16.51
CA THR A 43 -5.33 -0.27 16.38
C THR A 43 -5.93 -1.39 17.23
N GLU A 44 -5.13 -2.08 18.05
CA GLU A 44 -5.59 -3.20 18.89
C GLU A 44 -6.30 -4.33 18.11
N ASN A 45 -5.86 -4.61 16.88
CA ASN A 45 -6.38 -5.65 15.97
C ASN A 45 -7.76 -5.43 15.32
N GLN A 46 -8.17 -4.19 15.09
CA GLN A 46 -9.42 -3.93 14.38
C GLN A 46 -9.21 -3.88 12.85
N SER A 47 -9.05 -5.05 12.22
CA SER A 47 -9.11 -5.19 10.76
C SER A 47 -10.47 -5.72 10.33
N VAL A 48 -11.14 -5.04 9.40
CA VAL A 48 -12.42 -5.44 8.80
C VAL A 48 -12.14 -5.98 7.40
N ARG A 49 -12.57 -7.21 7.15
CA ARG A 49 -12.28 -7.91 5.90
C ARG A 49 -13.32 -7.60 4.84
N CYS A 50 -12.88 -7.04 3.72
CA CYS A 50 -13.70 -6.84 2.54
C CYS A 50 -13.51 -8.05 1.60
N SER A 51 -14.35 -9.08 1.75
CA SER A 51 -14.21 -10.30 0.94
C SER A 51 -14.30 -10.01 -0.55
N LEU A 52 -13.22 -10.30 -1.29
CA LEU A 52 -13.18 -10.15 -2.74
C LEU A 52 -14.20 -11.09 -3.41
N LEU A 53 -14.70 -10.65 -4.55
CA LEU A 53 -15.60 -11.43 -5.40
C LEU A 53 -14.76 -12.23 -6.40
N GLU A 54 -15.01 -13.53 -6.48
CA GLU A 54 -14.43 -14.41 -7.50
C GLU A 54 -15.26 -14.32 -8.80
N GLN A 55 -14.59 -14.25 -9.95
CA GLN A 55 -15.21 -14.44 -11.27
C GLN A 55 -15.13 -15.90 -11.71
N ASP A 56 -15.98 -16.28 -12.67
CA ASP A 56 -15.93 -17.59 -13.35
C ASP A 56 -14.56 -17.90 -14.01
N THR A 57 -13.68 -16.91 -14.11
CA THR A 57 -12.32 -17.02 -14.66
C THR A 57 -11.23 -17.29 -13.62
N GLY A 58 -11.58 -17.42 -12.33
CA GLY A 58 -10.63 -17.58 -11.22
C GLY A 58 -9.89 -16.30 -10.82
N LYS A 59 -10.27 -15.16 -11.43
CA LYS A 59 -9.78 -13.83 -11.05
C LYS A 59 -10.64 -13.23 -9.96
N PHE A 60 -10.02 -12.44 -9.08
CA PHE A 60 -10.74 -11.74 -8.04
C PHE A 60 -10.78 -10.26 -8.31
N TYR A 61 -11.89 -9.65 -7.91
CA TYR A 61 -12.09 -8.22 -7.98
C TYR A 61 -12.83 -7.77 -6.72
N PHE A 62 -12.75 -6.47 -6.46
CA PHE A 62 -13.65 -5.84 -5.52
C PHE A 62 -14.54 -4.85 -6.25
N SER A 63 -15.69 -4.60 -5.66
CA SER A 63 -16.56 -3.50 -6.02
C SER A 63 -16.72 -2.58 -4.82
N VAL A 64 -17.08 -1.33 -5.06
CA VAL A 64 -17.25 -0.33 -4.00
C VAL A 64 -18.31 -0.75 -2.98
N GLU A 65 -19.33 -1.49 -3.42
CA GLU A 65 -20.43 -1.98 -2.58
C GLU A 65 -19.94 -2.90 -1.45
N ILE A 66 -18.85 -3.65 -1.67
CA ILE A 66 -18.23 -4.48 -0.62
C ILE A 66 -17.69 -3.56 0.48
N PHE A 67 -16.94 -2.52 0.12
CA PHE A 67 -16.39 -1.57 1.09
C PHE A 67 -17.50 -0.79 1.81
N GLU A 68 -18.56 -0.40 1.10
CA GLU A 68 -19.72 0.26 1.70
C GLU A 68 -20.42 -0.64 2.73
N ARG A 69 -20.65 -1.91 2.38
CA ARG A 69 -21.26 -2.89 3.30
C ARG A 69 -20.42 -3.05 4.55
N GLU A 70 -19.13 -3.37 4.40
CA GLU A 70 -18.23 -3.62 5.53
C GLU A 70 -18.02 -2.36 6.39
N TYR A 71 -17.96 -1.18 5.77
CA TYR A 71 -17.92 0.09 6.50
C TYR A 71 -19.16 0.29 7.37
N ASN A 72 -20.35 0.04 6.82
CA ASN A 72 -21.61 0.21 7.56
C ASN A 72 -21.75 -0.85 8.66
N GLU A 73 -21.30 -2.07 8.43
CA GLU A 73 -21.29 -3.14 9.44
C GLU A 73 -20.31 -2.81 10.59
N ALA A 74 -19.10 -2.34 10.27
CA ALA A 74 -18.15 -1.87 11.28
C ALA A 74 -18.75 -0.74 12.13
N LEU A 75 -19.42 0.23 11.49
CA LEU A 75 -20.11 1.33 12.16
C LEU A 75 -21.25 0.82 13.06
N ALA A 76 -22.05 -0.13 12.60
CA ALA A 76 -23.14 -0.73 13.39
C ALA A 76 -22.62 -1.47 14.62
N ASN A 77 -21.41 -2.03 14.55
CA ASN A 77 -20.72 -2.67 15.67
C ASN A 77 -19.93 -1.68 16.56
N GLY A 78 -20.08 -0.37 16.34
CA GLY A 78 -19.44 0.67 17.14
C GLY A 78 -17.98 0.94 16.81
N LEU A 79 -17.48 0.43 15.68
CA LEU A 79 -16.12 0.67 15.22
C LEU A 79 -16.06 1.92 14.33
N ARG A 80 -14.93 2.62 14.36
CA ARG A 80 -14.69 3.79 13.49
C ARG A 80 -13.68 3.41 12.41
N SER A 81 -14.15 3.15 11.19
CA SER A 81 -13.25 2.91 10.06
C SER A 81 -12.46 4.18 9.72
N ARG A 82 -11.14 4.05 9.54
CA ARG A 82 -10.24 5.19 9.23
C ARG A 82 -9.44 5.05 7.94
N MET A 83 -9.18 3.82 7.54
CA MET A 83 -8.24 3.55 6.45
C MET A 83 -8.67 2.34 5.65
N ILE A 84 -8.40 2.38 4.35
CA ILE A 84 -8.45 1.26 3.42
C ILE A 84 -7.01 0.91 3.02
N ILE A 85 -6.64 -0.36 3.05
CA ILE A 85 -5.33 -0.81 2.56
C ILE A 85 -5.52 -1.71 1.34
N PHE A 86 -4.85 -1.37 0.24
CA PHE A 86 -4.76 -2.20 -0.96
C PHE A 86 -3.35 -2.76 -1.11
N ILE A 87 -3.25 -3.88 -1.84
CA ILE A 87 -1.99 -4.35 -2.42
C ILE A 87 -2.22 -4.40 -3.93
N ASN A 88 -1.40 -3.71 -4.70
CA ASN A 88 -1.49 -3.69 -6.17
C ASN A 88 -0.06 -3.58 -6.74
N LEU A 89 0.51 -4.53 -7.46
CA LEU A 89 0.06 -5.86 -7.86
C LEU A 89 -0.24 -6.78 -6.66
N HIS A 90 -1.39 -7.45 -6.70
CA HIS A 90 -2.02 -8.03 -5.52
C HIS A 90 -1.30 -9.27 -4.98
N ASN A 91 -1.20 -9.39 -3.65
CA ASN A 91 -0.67 -10.57 -2.96
C ASN A 91 -1.77 -11.15 -2.06
N PRO A 92 -2.23 -12.39 -2.30
CA PRO A 92 -1.52 -13.49 -2.98
C PRO A 92 -1.91 -13.76 -4.44
N LEU A 93 -2.77 -12.93 -5.03
CA LEU A 93 -3.47 -13.30 -6.27
C LEU A 93 -2.71 -13.03 -7.56
N GLY A 94 -1.74 -12.10 -7.54
CA GLY A 94 -1.02 -11.66 -8.73
C GLY A 94 -1.82 -10.72 -9.65
N ASP A 95 -3.06 -10.39 -9.32
CA ASP A 95 -3.89 -9.50 -10.12
C ASP A 95 -3.40 -8.05 -10.07
N VAL A 96 -3.47 -7.36 -11.22
CA VAL A 96 -3.27 -5.91 -11.34
C VAL A 96 -4.63 -5.23 -11.39
N TYR A 97 -4.85 -4.29 -10.48
CA TYR A 97 -6.03 -3.44 -10.45
C TYR A 97 -5.76 -2.14 -11.23
N ASP A 98 -6.62 -1.86 -12.20
CA ASP A 98 -6.56 -0.65 -13.02
C ASP A 98 -7.36 0.51 -12.38
N GLU A 99 -7.26 1.70 -12.98
CA GLU A 99 -7.96 2.90 -12.52
C GLU A 99 -9.47 2.66 -12.44
N MET A 100 -10.08 1.93 -13.37
CA MET A 100 -11.52 1.64 -13.36
C MET A 100 -11.94 0.86 -12.10
N MET A 101 -11.09 -0.01 -11.57
CA MET A 101 -11.38 -0.78 -10.36
C MET A 101 -11.08 0.01 -9.08
N ILE A 102 -9.99 0.77 -9.05
CA ILE A 102 -9.55 1.50 -7.86
C ILE A 102 -10.36 2.80 -7.66
N GLN A 103 -10.72 3.51 -8.74
CA GLN A 103 -11.35 4.83 -8.69
C GLN A 103 -12.66 4.87 -7.88
N PRO A 104 -13.62 3.93 -8.03
CA PRO A 104 -14.84 3.94 -7.23
C PRO A 104 -14.57 3.84 -5.73
N VAL A 105 -13.49 3.13 -5.33
CA VAL A 105 -13.13 3.01 -3.92
C VAL A 105 -12.42 4.26 -3.41
N LEU A 106 -11.59 4.92 -4.23
CA LEU A 106 -11.02 6.23 -3.90
C LEU A 106 -12.12 7.28 -3.69
N GLU A 107 -13.14 7.30 -4.54
CA GLU A 107 -14.30 8.18 -4.38
C GLU A 107 -15.09 7.90 -3.11
N PHE A 108 -15.32 6.61 -2.79
CA PHE A 108 -15.95 6.20 -1.55
C PHE A 108 -15.13 6.63 -0.34
N ALA A 109 -13.82 6.39 -0.36
CA ALA A 109 -12.91 6.79 0.70
C ALA A 109 -12.95 8.31 0.93
N ALA A 110 -12.88 9.11 -0.13
CA ALA A 110 -13.00 10.57 -0.05
C ALA A 110 -14.34 11.00 0.58
N LYS A 111 -15.48 10.43 0.13
CA LYS A 111 -16.81 10.72 0.69
C LYS A 111 -16.91 10.38 2.18
N LYS A 112 -16.20 9.36 2.65
CA LYS A 112 -16.17 8.91 4.05
C LYS A 112 -14.99 9.47 4.85
N GLN A 113 -14.17 10.34 4.24
CA GLN A 113 -12.94 10.89 4.81
C GLN A 113 -11.95 9.80 5.30
N LEU A 114 -11.92 8.66 4.61
CA LEU A 114 -10.99 7.57 4.87
C LEU A 114 -9.65 7.83 4.19
N HIS A 115 -8.57 7.39 4.83
CA HIS A 115 -7.27 7.27 4.18
C HIS A 115 -7.21 6.03 3.30
N VAL A 116 -6.44 6.08 2.22
CA VAL A 116 -6.19 4.94 1.34
C VAL A 116 -4.68 4.75 1.24
N VAL A 117 -4.20 3.57 1.63
CA VAL A 117 -2.80 3.16 1.48
C VAL A 117 -2.72 2.06 0.44
N ILE A 118 -1.98 2.30 -0.64
CA ILE A 118 -1.76 1.31 -1.69
C ILE A 118 -0.33 0.79 -1.55
N ASP A 119 -0.20 -0.49 -1.23
CA ASP A 119 1.08 -1.20 -1.24
C ASP A 119 1.41 -1.66 -2.66
N GLU A 120 2.34 -0.94 -3.26
CA GLU A 120 2.84 -1.15 -4.63
C GLU A 120 4.15 -1.92 -4.66
N ILE A 121 4.51 -2.65 -3.60
CA ILE A 121 5.79 -3.37 -3.47
C ILE A 121 6.15 -4.32 -4.63
N TYR A 122 5.16 -4.75 -5.42
CA TYR A 122 5.32 -5.62 -6.59
C TYR A 122 5.20 -4.87 -7.94
N SER A 123 5.27 -3.54 -7.95
CA SER A 123 5.05 -2.69 -9.13
C SER A 123 5.91 -3.02 -10.36
N LEU A 124 7.11 -3.60 -10.16
CA LEU A 124 8.02 -4.02 -11.23
C LEU A 124 8.00 -5.53 -11.49
N SER A 125 7.24 -6.29 -10.71
CA SER A 125 7.15 -7.75 -10.75
C SER A 125 6.06 -8.24 -11.72
N LEU A 126 6.00 -7.66 -12.92
CA LEU A 126 5.07 -8.05 -13.99
C LEU A 126 5.73 -9.02 -14.96
N PHE A 127 5.02 -10.08 -15.34
CA PHE A 127 5.50 -11.05 -16.32
C PHE A 127 4.82 -10.89 -17.68
N ALA A 128 5.40 -11.47 -18.73
CA ALA A 128 4.92 -11.34 -20.10
C ALA A 128 3.42 -11.71 -20.24
N ASN A 129 2.67 -10.86 -20.95
CA ASN A 129 1.20 -10.93 -21.19
C ASN A 129 0.29 -10.43 -20.06
N GLU A 130 0.82 -9.83 -19.00
CA GLU A 130 0.00 -9.17 -17.96
C GLU A 130 -0.37 -7.73 -18.35
N LYS A 131 -1.44 -7.20 -17.72
CA LYS A 131 -1.78 -5.77 -17.84
C LYS A 131 -0.61 -4.94 -17.34
N LEU A 132 -0.33 -3.81 -18.00
CA LEU A 132 0.66 -2.86 -17.50
C LEU A 132 0.23 -2.37 -16.12
N PHE A 133 1.13 -2.47 -15.14
CA PHE A 133 0.98 -1.83 -13.85
C PHE A 133 1.11 -0.32 -14.03
N GLU A 134 0.19 0.40 -13.42
CA GLU A 134 0.24 1.83 -13.27
C GLU A 134 0.04 2.16 -11.80
N SER A 135 0.96 2.98 -11.27
CA SER A 135 0.85 3.46 -9.90
C SER A 135 -0.40 4.30 -9.74
N VAL A 136 -1.06 4.20 -8.59
CA VAL A 136 -2.21 5.04 -8.26
C VAL A 136 -1.88 6.54 -8.31
N LEU A 137 -0.60 6.91 -8.17
CA LEU A 137 -0.12 8.29 -8.29
C LEU A 137 -0.26 8.87 -9.70
N ASN A 138 -0.47 8.04 -10.72
CA ASN A 138 -0.75 8.49 -12.09
C ASN A 138 -2.26 8.56 -12.40
N PHE A 139 -3.12 8.08 -11.51
CA PHE A 139 -4.57 8.14 -11.68
C PHE A 139 -5.13 9.52 -11.36
N SER A 140 -6.41 9.72 -11.70
CA SER A 140 -7.19 10.90 -11.31
C SER A 140 -7.58 10.85 -9.83
N ILE A 141 -6.61 11.09 -8.94
CA ILE A 141 -6.82 11.00 -7.49
C ILE A 141 -7.81 12.07 -7.01
N VAL A 142 -8.89 11.62 -6.37
CA VAL A 142 -9.98 12.47 -5.85
C VAL A 142 -9.56 13.25 -4.61
N ASP A 143 -8.79 12.61 -3.71
CA ASP A 143 -8.26 13.20 -2.49
C ASP A 143 -6.79 12.82 -2.34
N SER A 144 -5.90 13.68 -2.85
CA SER A 144 -4.46 13.45 -2.80
C SER A 144 -3.88 13.56 -1.39
N GLU A 145 -4.57 14.23 -0.46
CA GLU A 145 -4.13 14.36 0.92
C GLU A 145 -4.34 13.07 1.72
N ARG A 146 -5.35 12.27 1.34
CA ARG A 146 -5.68 10.99 1.97
C ARG A 146 -5.28 9.76 1.15
N THR A 147 -4.69 9.94 -0.03
CA THR A 147 -4.16 8.85 -0.86
C THR A 147 -2.66 8.70 -0.66
N HIS A 148 -2.22 7.49 -0.34
CA HIS A 148 -0.88 7.20 0.10
C HIS A 148 -0.33 5.95 -0.59
N VAL A 149 0.99 5.89 -0.77
CA VAL A 149 1.64 4.76 -1.44
C VAL A 149 2.77 4.20 -0.59
N LEU A 150 2.95 2.90 -0.64
CA LEU A 150 4.08 2.20 -0.05
C LEU A 150 4.77 1.37 -1.13
N TRP A 151 6.11 1.38 -1.14
CA TRP A 151 6.93 0.56 -2.03
C TRP A 151 8.18 0.08 -1.29
N SER A 152 8.84 -0.98 -1.75
CA SER A 152 10.08 -1.47 -1.13
C SER A 152 10.97 -2.23 -2.11
N PHE A 153 12.28 -2.17 -1.89
CA PHE A 153 13.27 -2.94 -2.65
C PHE A 153 13.18 -4.46 -2.41
N SER A 154 12.38 -4.89 -1.42
CA SER A 154 12.33 -6.27 -0.96
C SER A 154 11.90 -7.28 -2.03
N LYS A 155 11.02 -6.88 -2.95
CA LYS A 155 10.41 -7.77 -3.95
C LYS A 155 10.95 -7.46 -5.34
N ASP A 156 10.69 -6.27 -5.84
CA ASP A 156 11.12 -5.83 -7.18
C ASP A 156 12.64 -5.93 -7.40
N PHE A 157 13.45 -5.73 -6.36
CA PHE A 157 14.92 -5.86 -6.43
C PHE A 157 15.47 -7.11 -5.74
N THR A 158 14.62 -7.94 -5.14
CA THR A 158 15.01 -9.11 -4.32
C THR A 158 15.91 -8.77 -3.12
N LEU A 159 15.91 -7.51 -2.65
CA LEU A 159 16.78 -7.02 -1.58
C LEU A 159 16.04 -6.90 -0.23
N SER A 160 15.37 -7.97 0.21
CA SER A 160 14.59 -7.94 1.46
C SER A 160 15.44 -7.60 2.69
N GLY A 161 16.67 -8.11 2.76
CA GLY A 161 17.63 -7.83 3.84
C GLY A 161 18.22 -6.41 3.82
N ALA A 162 18.00 -5.62 2.77
CA ALA A 162 18.40 -4.21 2.76
C ALA A 162 17.50 -3.35 3.66
N HIS A 163 16.27 -3.82 3.95
CA HIS A 163 15.27 -3.11 4.74
C HIS A 163 15.03 -1.67 4.28
N VAL A 164 14.95 -1.44 2.96
CA VAL A 164 14.67 -0.10 2.41
C VAL A 164 13.29 -0.08 1.77
N GLY A 165 12.40 0.72 2.37
CA GLY A 165 11.06 1.02 1.89
C GLY A 165 10.92 2.50 1.56
N ILE A 166 9.90 2.83 0.78
CA ILE A 166 9.54 4.17 0.37
C ILE A 166 8.07 4.39 0.69
N MET A 167 7.79 5.43 1.46
CA MET A 167 6.46 5.83 1.88
C MET A 167 6.11 7.18 1.26
N TYR A 168 4.99 7.26 0.56
CA TYR A 168 4.43 8.50 0.03
C TYR A 168 3.21 8.91 0.88
N VAL A 169 3.33 10.07 1.52
CA VAL A 169 2.25 10.70 2.30
C VAL A 169 1.67 11.88 1.54
N GLY A 170 0.37 12.09 1.71
CA GLY A 170 -0.40 13.06 0.91
C GLY A 170 -0.18 14.52 1.28
N THR A 171 0.25 14.81 2.52
CA THR A 171 0.44 16.19 3.01
C THR A 171 1.82 16.41 3.62
N SER A 172 2.25 17.68 3.63
CA SER A 172 3.54 18.08 4.21
C SER A 172 3.57 17.93 5.74
N GLU A 173 2.42 18.12 6.37
CA GLU A 173 2.17 18.00 7.80
C GLU A 173 2.31 16.54 8.22
N LEU A 174 1.63 15.63 7.52
CA LEU A 174 1.80 14.18 7.73
C LEU A 174 3.25 13.77 7.47
N CYS A 175 3.93 14.37 6.48
CA CYS A 175 5.34 14.09 6.21
C CYS A 175 6.26 14.49 7.36
N SER A 176 5.98 15.60 8.03
CA SER A 176 6.76 16.05 9.20
C SER A 176 6.60 15.06 10.36
N VAL A 177 5.36 14.75 10.73
CA VAL A 177 5.07 13.83 11.85
C VAL A 177 5.60 12.43 11.57
N ALA A 178 5.42 11.95 10.33
CA ALA A 178 5.94 10.67 9.88
C ALA A 178 7.47 10.60 9.99
N SER A 179 8.17 11.68 9.65
CA SER A 179 9.64 11.73 9.71
C SER A 179 10.16 11.67 11.15
N GLU A 180 9.45 12.31 12.09
CA GLU A 180 9.79 12.26 13.51
C GLU A 180 9.67 10.83 14.06
N PHE A 181 8.56 10.15 13.79
CA PHE A 181 8.36 8.77 14.22
C PHE A 181 9.32 7.79 13.51
N ASN A 182 9.53 7.96 12.20
CA ASN A 182 10.37 7.10 11.37
C ASN A 182 11.88 7.23 11.69
N PHE A 183 12.30 8.21 12.49
CA PHE A 183 13.70 8.37 12.90
C PHE A 183 14.29 7.08 13.48
N LEU A 184 13.52 6.32 14.26
CA LEU A 184 13.95 5.05 14.85
C LEU A 184 13.87 3.85 13.91
N LEU A 185 13.19 4.00 12.77
CA LEU A 185 12.92 2.95 11.79
C LEU A 185 13.70 3.16 10.48
N THR A 186 14.54 4.19 10.42
CA THR A 186 15.26 4.57 9.19
C THR A 186 16.35 3.53 8.86
N PRO A 187 16.47 3.09 7.60
CA PRO A 187 17.49 2.12 7.21
C PRO A 187 18.90 2.71 7.25
N SER A 188 19.90 1.84 7.29
CA SER A 188 21.31 2.22 7.28
C SER A 188 21.65 3.20 6.15
N ARG A 189 22.27 4.33 6.50
CA ARG A 189 22.73 5.33 5.51
C ARG A 189 23.71 4.76 4.48
N HIS A 190 24.52 3.77 4.89
CA HIS A 190 25.43 3.09 3.97
C HIS A 190 24.66 2.31 2.89
N ILE A 191 23.59 1.60 3.28
CA ILE A 191 22.72 0.90 2.34
C ILE A 191 22.00 1.89 1.42
N GLN A 192 21.49 3.00 1.97
CA GLN A 192 20.87 4.05 1.16
C GLN A 192 21.84 4.62 0.10
N ALA A 193 23.11 4.84 0.45
CA ALA A 193 24.13 5.32 -0.49
C ALA A 193 24.43 4.30 -1.60
N ILE A 194 24.52 3.01 -1.26
CA ILE A 194 24.71 1.93 -2.24
C ILE A 194 23.52 1.87 -3.21
N LEU A 195 22.29 1.85 -2.68
CA LEU A 195 21.08 1.81 -3.51
C LEU A 195 20.93 3.06 -4.38
N THR A 196 21.31 4.24 -3.86
CA THR A 196 21.33 5.48 -4.66
C THR A 196 22.29 5.35 -5.84
N SER A 197 23.49 4.80 -5.60
CA SER A 197 24.48 4.57 -6.66
C SER A 197 23.98 3.56 -7.70
N LEU A 198 23.33 2.49 -7.24
CA LEU A 198 22.71 1.47 -8.09
C LEU A 198 21.61 2.08 -8.98
N LEU A 199 20.70 2.88 -8.40
CA LEU A 199 19.61 3.52 -9.14
C LEU A 199 20.08 4.65 -10.07
N ALA A 200 21.25 5.24 -9.81
CA ALA A 200 21.84 6.28 -10.65
C ALA A 200 22.34 5.72 -12.00
N ASP A 201 22.71 4.43 -12.06
CA ASP A 201 23.00 3.75 -13.32
C ASP A 201 21.70 3.44 -14.07
N ARG A 202 21.27 4.41 -14.88
CA ARG A 202 20.02 4.31 -15.66
C ARG A 202 20.08 3.26 -16.76
N THR A 203 21.28 2.93 -17.25
CA THR A 203 21.46 1.91 -18.27
C THR A 203 21.22 0.54 -17.65
N TRP A 204 21.91 0.24 -16.54
CA TRP A 204 21.69 -0.99 -15.78
C TRP A 204 20.23 -1.12 -15.33
N LEU A 205 19.64 -0.05 -14.78
CA LEU A 205 18.27 -0.09 -14.26
C LEU A 205 17.24 -0.43 -15.34
N ARG A 206 17.36 0.15 -16.54
CA ARG A 206 16.47 -0.18 -17.66
C ARG A 206 16.63 -1.64 -18.07
N SER A 207 17.87 -2.10 -18.24
CA SER A 207 18.15 -3.50 -18.59
C SER A 207 17.65 -4.47 -17.52
N TYR A 208 17.78 -4.12 -16.23
CA TYR A 208 17.25 -4.91 -15.12
C TYR A 208 15.72 -5.02 -15.20
N ILE A 209 15.01 -3.91 -15.39
CA ILE A 209 13.54 -3.92 -15.48
C ILE A 209 13.07 -4.72 -16.71
N GLU A 210 13.72 -4.55 -17.86
CA GLU A 210 13.39 -5.29 -19.09
C GLU A 210 13.61 -6.79 -18.91
N LEU A 211 14.74 -7.20 -18.30
CA LEU A 211 15.06 -8.60 -18.08
C LEU A 211 14.10 -9.29 -17.11
N ASN A 212 13.58 -8.58 -16.11
CA ASN A 212 12.62 -9.12 -15.15
C ASN A 212 11.17 -9.16 -15.67
N ARG A 213 10.92 -8.66 -16.89
CA ARG A 213 9.62 -8.74 -17.57
C ARG A 213 9.51 -9.88 -18.59
N LEU A 214 10.61 -10.58 -18.86
CA LEU A 214 10.68 -11.75 -19.75
C LEU A 214 10.08 -12.98 -19.07
#